data_AF-L0PG26-F1
#
_entry.id   AF-L0PG26-F1
#
_cell.length_a   1.000
_cell.length_b   1.000
_cell.length_c   1.000
_cell.angle_alpha   90.00
_cell.angle_beta   90.00
_cell.angle_gamma   90.00
#
_symmetry.space_group_name_H-M   'P 1'
#
loop_
_entity.id
_entity.type
_entity.pdbx_description
1 polymer ?
#
loop_
_entity_poly.entity_id
_entity_poly.type
_entity_poly.pdbx_seq_one_letter_code
_entity_poly.pdbx_strand_id
1 'polypeptide(L)'
;MDVDILRILDRSLRFASSQKRYKASVYDIELVFFYEGIKIGSLETEMKQRVGTNYDLKEDVSASEVTSRFMDTSSTLMNKLLGPELTGINDKQPDYYLSHLPVFPPKYTYMSTPIYIQRTTSPHEIRELSARQSRLAENALWKIIQIENKQELNTENKAQEKQDALFLKVWKDMGYDSDGYIPYKGLVNWETDRYTRQFKNTF
;
A
#
# COMPACT_ATOMS: atom_id res chain seq x y z
N MET A 1 6.33 11.45 -24.18
CA MET A 1 5.59 10.28 -24.70
C MET A 1 4.37 10.82 -25.40
N ASP A 2 4.33 10.69 -26.72
CA ASP A 2 3.34 11.37 -27.55
C ASP A 2 1.94 10.80 -27.31
N VAL A 3 1.00 11.69 -26.98
CA VAL A 3 -0.39 11.34 -26.62
C VAL A 3 -1.09 10.58 -27.74
N ASP A 4 -0.76 10.88 -28.99
CA ASP A 4 -1.35 10.22 -30.16
C ASP A 4 -0.93 8.75 -30.29
N ILE A 5 0.30 8.40 -29.92
CA ILE A 5 0.79 7.02 -29.96
C ILE A 5 0.01 6.17 -28.93
N LEU A 6 -0.18 6.69 -27.72
CA LEU A 6 -0.96 6.01 -26.69
C LEU A 6 -2.43 5.84 -27.10
N ARG A 7 -3.00 6.84 -27.79
CA ARG A 7 -4.38 6.76 -28.32
C ARG A 7 -4.53 5.64 -29.35
N ILE A 8 -3.57 5.52 -30.28
CA ILE A 8 -3.56 4.47 -31.29
C ILE A 8 -3.41 3.09 -30.65
N LEU A 9 -2.51 2.95 -29.66
CA LEU A 9 -2.29 1.69 -28.95
C LEU A 9 -3.53 1.24 -28.16
N ASP A 10 -4.13 2.14 -27.36
CA ASP A 10 -5.35 1.83 -26.59
C ASP A 10 -6.49 1.39 -27.51
N ARG A 11 -6.70 2.10 -28.63
CA ARG A 11 -7.73 1.73 -29.62
C ARG A 11 -7.45 0.38 -30.28
N SER A 12 -6.20 0.10 -30.64
CA SER A 12 -5.81 -1.19 -31.22
C SER A 12 -6.09 -2.36 -30.26
N LEU A 13 -5.84 -2.17 -28.97
CA LEU A 13 -6.12 -3.15 -27.92
C LEU A 13 -7.62 -3.34 -27.71
N ARG A 14 -8.43 -2.27 -27.84
CA ARG A 14 -9.90 -2.38 -27.80
C ARG A 14 -10.47 -3.20 -28.96
N PHE A 15 -9.94 -3.02 -30.17
CA PHE A 15 -10.34 -3.84 -31.32
C PHE A 15 -9.93 -5.31 -31.17
N ALA A 16 -8.71 -5.56 -30.69
CA ALA A 16 -8.24 -6.92 -30.41
C ALA A 16 -9.09 -7.60 -29.32
N SER A 17 -9.36 -6.90 -28.22
CA SER A 17 -10.17 -7.42 -27.10
C SER A 17 -11.63 -7.65 -27.46
N SER A 18 -12.19 -6.88 -28.40
CA SER A 18 -13.53 -7.14 -28.97
C SER A 18 -13.60 -8.53 -29.62
N GLN A 19 -12.51 -8.96 -30.26
CA GLN A 19 -12.36 -10.31 -30.82
C GLN A 19 -11.80 -11.33 -29.81
N LYS A 20 -11.74 -10.98 -28.52
CA LYS A 20 -11.15 -11.78 -27.44
C LYS A 20 -9.68 -12.14 -27.66
N ARG A 21 -8.94 -11.31 -28.42
CA ARG A 21 -7.49 -11.45 -28.64
C ARG A 21 -6.73 -10.50 -27.72
N TYR A 22 -5.62 -10.97 -27.17
CA TYR A 22 -4.72 -10.16 -26.34
C TYR A 22 -3.63 -9.44 -27.14
N LYS A 23 -3.32 -9.94 -28.34
CA LYS A 23 -2.34 -9.34 -29.26
C LYS A 23 -3.08 -8.67 -30.43
N ALA A 24 -2.79 -7.39 -30.65
CA ALA A 24 -3.26 -6.65 -31.80
C ALA A 24 -2.63 -7.22 -33.09
N SER A 25 -3.47 -7.42 -34.10
CA SER A 25 -3.12 -7.85 -35.44
C SER A 25 -2.97 -6.63 -36.36
N VAL A 26 -2.38 -6.84 -37.54
CA VAL A 26 -2.23 -5.79 -38.57
C VAL A 26 -3.60 -5.21 -38.97
N TYR A 27 -4.64 -6.05 -39.04
CA TYR A 27 -6.01 -5.62 -39.31
C TYR A 27 -6.58 -4.68 -38.25
N ASP A 28 -6.22 -4.87 -36.97
CA ASP A 28 -6.68 -3.99 -35.89
C ASP A 28 -6.05 -2.59 -36.06
N ILE A 29 -4.80 -2.52 -36.51
CA ILE A 29 -4.09 -1.27 -36.79
C ILE A 29 -4.67 -0.59 -38.03
N GLU A 30 -5.01 -1.35 -39.07
CA GLU A 30 -5.70 -0.84 -40.26
C GLU A 30 -7.05 -0.19 -39.91
N LEU A 31 -7.84 -0.85 -39.05
CA LEU A 31 -9.10 -0.29 -38.54
C LEU A 31 -8.89 0.99 -37.73
N VAL A 32 -7.85 1.05 -36.89
CA VAL A 32 -7.51 2.28 -36.15
C VAL A 32 -7.16 3.40 -37.12
N PHE A 33 -6.36 3.14 -38.14
CA PHE A 33 -5.99 4.16 -39.14
C PHE A 33 -7.18 4.63 -39.94
N PHE A 34 -8.10 3.73 -40.31
CA PHE A 34 -9.36 4.11 -40.91
C PHE A 34 -10.18 5.02 -39.99
N TYR A 35 -10.27 4.68 -38.70
CA TYR A 35 -11.01 5.46 -37.71
C TYR A 35 -10.38 6.85 -37.43
N GLU A 36 -9.05 6.94 -37.45
CA GLU A 36 -8.30 8.19 -37.27
C GLU A 36 -8.22 9.02 -38.57
N GLY A 37 -8.78 8.55 -39.69
CA GLY A 37 -8.74 9.23 -40.98
C GLY A 37 -7.36 9.20 -41.66
N ILE A 38 -6.49 8.29 -41.26
CA ILE A 38 -5.14 8.11 -41.83
C ILE A 38 -5.24 7.21 -43.05
N LYS A 39 -4.90 7.75 -44.22
CA LYS A 39 -4.92 6.99 -45.49
C LYS A 39 -3.73 6.04 -45.59
N ILE A 40 -3.99 4.73 -45.56
CA ILE A 40 -2.95 3.70 -45.66
C ILE A 40 -2.15 3.80 -46.97
N GLY A 41 -2.78 4.18 -48.08
CA GLY A 41 -2.12 4.30 -49.39
C GLY A 41 -1.09 5.43 -49.47
N SER A 42 -1.14 6.40 -48.55
CA SER A 42 -0.14 7.48 -48.46
C SER A 42 1.05 7.11 -47.56
N LEU A 43 0.95 6.00 -46.81
CA LEU A 43 1.97 5.61 -45.84
C LEU A 43 3.26 5.18 -46.54
N GLU A 44 3.16 4.46 -47.65
CA GLU A 44 4.33 4.00 -48.41
C GLU A 44 5.14 5.19 -48.96
N THR A 45 4.46 6.21 -49.48
CA THR A 45 5.10 7.43 -49.98
C THR A 45 5.73 8.23 -48.85
N GLU A 46 5.05 8.37 -47.72
CA GLU A 46 5.58 9.05 -46.53
C GLU A 46 6.78 8.31 -45.93
N MET A 47 6.77 6.97 -45.90
CA MET A 47 7.91 6.18 -45.46
C MET A 47 9.14 6.44 -46.34
N LYS A 48 8.96 6.40 -47.66
CA LYS A 48 10.04 6.72 -48.61
C LYS A 48 10.56 8.15 -48.44
N GLN A 49 9.67 9.10 -48.15
CA GLN A 49 10.02 10.51 -47.98
C GLN A 49 10.72 10.83 -46.65
N ARG A 50 10.28 10.22 -45.54
CA ARG A 50 10.77 10.55 -44.19
C ARG A 50 11.96 9.72 -43.73
N VAL A 51 12.03 8.45 -44.14
CA VAL A 51 13.03 7.49 -43.61
C VAL A 51 14.17 7.25 -44.61
N GLY A 52 13.94 7.45 -45.93
CA GLY A 52 14.90 7.09 -46.96
C GLY A 52 15.11 5.57 -47.10
N THR A 53 16.03 5.12 -47.95
CA THR A 53 16.27 3.69 -48.25
C THR A 53 17.09 2.95 -47.18
N ASN A 54 17.64 3.65 -46.19
CA ASN A 54 18.46 3.05 -45.14
C ASN A 54 17.66 3.01 -43.83
N TYR A 55 16.92 1.92 -43.63
CA TYR A 55 16.35 1.58 -42.34
C TYR A 55 17.33 0.67 -41.60
N ASP A 56 18.16 1.22 -40.71
CA ASP A 56 18.78 0.39 -39.68
C ASP A 56 17.71 0.15 -38.61
N LEU A 57 17.10 -1.03 -38.65
CA LEU A 57 16.36 -1.54 -37.49
C LEU A 57 17.39 -1.64 -36.37
N LYS A 58 17.35 -0.70 -35.42
CA LYS A 58 18.13 -0.85 -34.19
C LYS A 58 17.81 -2.23 -33.63
N GLU A 59 18.85 -3.05 -33.48
CA GLU A 59 18.76 -4.39 -32.91
C GLU A 59 17.84 -4.36 -31.69
N ASP A 60 16.87 -5.27 -31.69
CA ASP A 60 15.98 -5.48 -30.56
C ASP A 60 16.84 -5.58 -29.30
N VAL A 61 16.60 -4.68 -28.33
CA VAL A 61 17.24 -4.80 -27.02
C VAL A 61 16.93 -6.19 -26.52
N SER A 62 17.95 -7.06 -26.48
CA SER A 62 17.78 -8.47 -26.18
C SER A 62 16.99 -8.60 -24.88
N ALA A 63 15.88 -9.34 -24.91
CA ALA A 63 15.03 -9.52 -23.73
C ALA A 63 15.82 -9.98 -22.49
N SER A 64 16.96 -10.67 -22.72
CA SER A 64 17.91 -11.08 -21.67
C SER A 64 18.53 -9.90 -20.90
N GLU A 65 18.82 -8.77 -21.55
CA GLU A 65 19.44 -7.59 -20.92
C GLU A 65 18.46 -6.81 -20.04
N VAL A 66 17.17 -6.83 -20.39
CA VAL A 66 16.13 -6.17 -19.58
C VAL A 66 15.89 -6.97 -18.29
N THR A 67 15.90 -8.30 -18.38
CA THR A 67 15.71 -9.17 -17.20
C THR A 67 16.87 -9.13 -16.21
N SER A 68 18.11 -9.00 -16.67
CA SER A 68 19.28 -8.95 -15.76
C SER A 68 19.26 -7.69 -14.87
N ARG A 69 18.91 -6.53 -15.46
CA ARG A 69 18.77 -5.26 -14.72
C ARG A 69 17.79 -5.32 -13.56
N PHE A 70 16.72 -6.11 -13.67
CA PHE A 70 15.70 -6.21 -12.64
C PHE A 70 16.10 -7.17 -11.50
N MET A 71 16.88 -8.21 -11.80
CA MET A 71 17.28 -9.21 -10.81
C MET A 71 18.43 -8.75 -9.92
N ASP A 72 19.44 -8.08 -10.48
CA ASP A 72 20.65 -7.65 -9.75
C ASP A 72 20.38 -6.60 -8.66
N THR A 73 19.33 -5.79 -8.86
CA THR A 73 18.96 -4.73 -7.93
C THR A 73 18.29 -5.28 -6.68
N SER A 74 17.52 -6.36 -6.79
CA SER A 74 16.76 -6.92 -5.66
C SER A 74 17.67 -7.50 -4.59
N SER A 75 18.66 -8.31 -4.96
CA SER A 75 19.57 -8.96 -4.00
C SER A 75 20.52 -7.97 -3.34
N THR A 76 21.08 -7.05 -4.12
CA THR A 76 22.00 -6.00 -3.63
C THR A 76 21.28 -5.02 -2.70
N LEU A 77 20.07 -4.58 -3.06
CA LEU A 77 19.25 -3.71 -2.22
C LEU A 77 18.84 -4.43 -0.94
N MET A 78 18.37 -5.67 -1.04
CA MET A 78 17.97 -6.46 0.15
C MET A 78 19.14 -6.65 1.12
N ASN A 79 20.35 -6.94 0.62
CA ASN A 79 21.55 -7.00 1.45
C ASN A 79 21.88 -5.66 2.13
N LYS A 80 21.67 -4.53 1.44
CA LYS A 80 21.88 -3.20 2.02
C LYS A 80 20.82 -2.82 3.07
N LEU A 81 19.59 -3.28 2.89
CA LEU A 81 18.45 -2.91 3.75
C LEU A 81 18.35 -3.77 5.01
N LEU A 82 18.55 -5.09 4.87
CA LEU A 82 18.33 -6.08 5.91
C LEU A 82 19.65 -6.55 6.55
N GLY A 83 20.78 -6.38 5.86
CA GLY A 83 22.07 -6.95 6.24
C GLY A 83 22.23 -8.42 5.82
N PRO A 84 23.46 -8.93 5.71
CA PRO A 84 23.76 -10.25 5.14
C PRO A 84 23.21 -11.43 5.97
N GLU A 85 22.94 -11.22 7.25
CA GLU A 85 22.39 -12.23 8.16
C GLU A 85 20.88 -12.49 7.94
N LEU A 86 20.18 -11.53 7.34
CA LEU A 86 18.72 -11.56 7.21
C LEU A 86 18.23 -11.84 5.78
N THR A 87 19.15 -12.06 4.82
CA THR A 87 18.78 -12.31 3.42
C THR A 87 18.69 -13.79 3.05
N GLY A 88 19.10 -14.71 3.94
CA GLY A 88 19.05 -16.16 3.69
C GLY A 88 20.09 -16.66 2.67
N ILE A 89 20.95 -15.77 2.15
CA ILE A 89 22.00 -16.11 1.16
C ILE A 89 23.07 -17.01 1.78
N ASN A 90 23.36 -16.83 3.07
CA ASN A 90 24.32 -17.65 3.81
C ASN A 90 23.74 -19.00 4.26
N ASP A 91 22.44 -19.23 4.10
CA ASP A 91 21.80 -20.48 4.49
C ASP A 91 22.07 -21.56 3.44
N LYS A 92 22.39 -22.77 3.89
CA LYS A 92 22.68 -23.92 3.01
C LYS A 92 21.44 -24.23 2.17
N GLN A 93 21.53 -24.00 0.86
CA GLN A 93 20.53 -24.46 -0.09
C GLN A 93 20.69 -25.97 -0.31
N PRO A 94 19.58 -26.73 -0.35
CA PRO A 94 19.63 -28.16 -0.62
C PRO A 94 20.00 -28.46 -2.08
N ASP A 95 20.63 -29.60 -2.34
CA ASP A 95 21.17 -29.97 -3.66
C ASP A 95 20.14 -30.04 -4.79
N TYR A 96 18.85 -30.20 -4.47
CA TYR A 96 17.76 -30.20 -5.45
C TYR A 96 17.34 -28.79 -5.91
N TYR A 97 17.92 -27.75 -5.33
CA TYR A 97 17.54 -26.37 -5.59
C TYR A 97 18.16 -25.86 -6.90
N LEU A 98 17.33 -25.31 -7.78
CA LEU A 98 17.74 -24.86 -9.11
C LEU A 98 18.36 -23.46 -9.06
N SER A 99 19.48 -23.26 -9.76
CA SER A 99 20.26 -22.00 -9.75
C SER A 99 19.53 -20.77 -10.28
N HIS A 100 18.47 -20.96 -11.08
CA HIS A 100 17.67 -19.87 -11.64
C HIS A 100 16.50 -19.44 -10.74
N LEU A 101 16.28 -20.14 -9.63
CA LEU A 101 15.23 -19.79 -8.66
C LEU A 101 15.74 -18.75 -7.66
N PRO A 102 14.86 -17.92 -7.09
CA PRO A 102 15.21 -16.90 -6.11
C PRO A 102 15.57 -17.51 -4.74
N VAL A 103 16.68 -17.07 -4.16
CA VAL A 103 17.21 -17.54 -2.86
C VAL A 103 16.10 -17.75 -1.82
N PHE A 104 16.16 -18.88 -1.10
CA PHE A 104 15.20 -19.17 -0.04
C PHE A 104 15.13 -18.05 1.00
N PRO A 105 13.94 -17.77 1.55
CA PRO A 105 13.80 -16.98 2.75
C PRO A 105 14.74 -17.46 3.87
N PRO A 106 15.19 -16.55 4.74
CA PRO A 106 16.07 -16.90 5.85
C PRO A 106 15.39 -17.85 6.85
N LYS A 107 16.19 -18.63 7.59
CA LYS A 107 15.71 -19.65 8.54
C LYS A 107 14.61 -19.18 9.49
N TYR A 108 14.69 -17.95 10.00
CA TYR A 108 13.70 -17.43 10.95
C TYR A 108 12.30 -17.29 10.36
N THR A 109 12.14 -17.24 9.03
CA THR A 109 10.83 -17.24 8.37
C THR A 109 10.10 -18.57 8.58
N TYR A 110 10.83 -19.67 8.76
CA TYR A 110 10.27 -21.00 9.02
C TYR A 110 10.21 -21.35 10.50
N MET A 111 10.93 -20.61 11.35
CA MET A 111 10.88 -20.79 12.78
C MET A 111 9.63 -20.11 13.34
N SER A 112 8.63 -20.92 13.72
CA SER A 112 7.54 -20.43 14.55
C SER A 112 8.12 -20.02 15.89
N THR A 113 8.30 -18.72 16.14
CA THR A 113 8.64 -18.22 17.47
C THR A 113 7.41 -18.42 18.36
N PRO A 114 7.45 -19.32 19.37
CA PRO A 114 6.33 -19.45 20.28
C PRO A 114 6.17 -18.14 21.05
N ILE A 115 5.08 -17.43 20.81
CA ILE A 115 4.75 -16.20 21.51
C ILE A 115 4.22 -16.59 22.90
N TYR A 116 5.12 -16.68 23.88
CA TYR A 116 4.74 -16.86 25.27
C TYR A 116 4.30 -15.51 25.86
N ILE A 117 3.05 -15.14 25.63
CA ILE A 117 2.43 -14.08 26.43
C ILE A 117 2.33 -14.58 27.88
N GLN A 118 3.06 -13.94 28.80
CA GLN A 118 2.97 -14.21 30.23
C GLN A 118 1.59 -13.74 30.73
N ARG A 119 0.59 -14.62 30.62
CA ARG A 119 -0.72 -14.39 31.22
C ARG A 119 -0.64 -14.72 32.70
N THR A 120 -1.17 -13.85 33.54
CA THR A 120 -1.41 -14.19 34.95
C THR A 120 -2.45 -15.31 34.99
N THR A 121 -2.06 -16.50 35.47
CA THR A 121 -2.95 -17.67 35.55
C THR A 121 -3.77 -17.67 36.85
N SER A 122 -3.31 -16.95 37.88
CA SER A 122 -3.97 -16.97 39.18
C SER A 122 -5.30 -16.19 39.16
N PRO A 123 -6.42 -16.79 39.58
CA PRO A 123 -7.72 -16.09 39.59
C PRO A 123 -7.77 -14.89 40.53
N HIS A 124 -6.94 -14.87 41.58
CA HIS A 124 -6.87 -13.75 42.52
C HIS A 124 -6.26 -12.51 41.86
N GLU A 125 -5.09 -12.64 41.22
CA GLU A 125 -4.43 -11.53 40.55
C GLU A 125 -5.26 -10.99 39.39
N ILE A 126 -5.95 -11.85 38.64
CA ILE A 126 -6.86 -11.41 37.57
C ILE A 126 -7.96 -10.51 38.13
N ARG A 127 -8.58 -10.91 39.25
CA ARG A 127 -9.62 -10.11 39.91
C ARG A 127 -9.07 -8.80 40.46
N GLU A 128 -7.89 -8.82 41.04
CA GLU A 128 -7.25 -7.62 41.56
C GLU A 128 -6.89 -6.64 40.43
N LEU A 129 -6.32 -7.12 39.33
CA LEU A 129 -6.01 -6.32 38.14
C LEU A 129 -7.28 -5.74 37.51
N SER A 130 -8.32 -6.56 37.38
CA SER A 130 -9.63 -6.10 36.88
C SER A 130 -10.22 -5.01 37.77
N ALA A 131 -10.23 -5.21 39.09
CA ALA A 131 -10.71 -4.20 40.04
C ALA A 131 -9.87 -2.91 39.98
N ARG A 132 -8.54 -3.02 39.82
CA ARG A 132 -7.64 -1.87 39.68
C ARG A 132 -7.93 -1.11 38.39
N GLN A 133 -8.12 -1.80 37.27
CA GLN A 133 -8.51 -1.20 35.99
C GLN A 133 -9.89 -0.53 36.08
N SER A 134 -10.88 -1.17 36.72
CA SER A 134 -12.21 -0.58 36.94
C SER A 134 -12.13 0.70 37.76
N ARG A 135 -11.36 0.72 38.85
CA ARG A 135 -11.16 1.93 39.67
C ARG A 135 -10.48 3.05 38.89
N LEU A 136 -9.49 2.73 38.04
CA LEU A 136 -8.84 3.72 37.18
C LEU A 136 -9.82 4.31 36.16
N ALA A 137 -10.64 3.46 35.53
CA ALA A 137 -11.66 3.89 34.57
C ALA A 137 -12.72 4.77 35.24
N GLU A 138 -13.20 4.37 36.41
CA GLU A 138 -14.16 5.14 37.21
C GLU A 138 -13.58 6.50 37.61
N ASN A 139 -12.36 6.54 38.14
CA ASN A 139 -11.69 7.79 38.50
C ASN A 139 -11.51 8.73 37.30
N ALA A 140 -11.19 8.19 36.12
CA ALA A 140 -11.09 8.98 34.90
C ALA A 140 -12.47 9.57 34.50
N LEU A 141 -13.53 8.77 34.56
CA LEU A 141 -14.90 9.24 34.30
C LEU A 141 -15.33 10.33 35.28
N TRP A 142 -15.08 10.16 36.57
CA TRP A 142 -15.38 11.17 37.59
C TRP A 142 -14.66 12.49 37.30
N LYS A 143 -13.39 12.43 36.88
CA LYS A 143 -12.64 13.63 36.46
C LYS A 143 -13.26 14.29 35.23
N ILE A 144 -13.72 13.53 34.24
CA ILE A 144 -14.42 14.08 33.07
C ILE A 144 -15.68 14.83 33.51
N ILE A 145 -16.55 14.17 34.28
CA ILE A 145 -17.80 14.75 34.79
C ILE A 145 -17.52 16.02 35.62
N GLN A 146 -16.51 16.01 36.47
CA GLN A 146 -16.16 17.17 37.29
C GLN A 146 -15.69 18.36 36.43
N ILE A 147 -14.97 18.12 35.34
CA ILE A 147 -14.54 19.19 34.45
C ILE A 147 -15.70 19.65 33.55
N GLU A 148 -16.56 18.74 33.09
CA GLU A 148 -17.77 19.05 32.33
C GLU A 148 -18.71 19.95 33.13
N ASN A 149 -19.05 19.58 34.37
CA ASN A 149 -19.87 20.41 35.27
C ASN A 149 -19.26 21.80 35.53
N LYS A 150 -17.93 21.92 35.53
CA LYS A 150 -17.23 23.22 35.64
C LYS A 150 -17.29 24.04 34.34
N GLN A 151 -17.41 23.38 33.19
CA GLN A 151 -17.52 24.00 31.87
C GLN A 151 -18.95 24.33 31.46
N GLU A 152 -19.96 23.59 31.92
CA GLU A 152 -21.38 23.89 31.67
C GLU A 152 -21.82 25.25 32.22
N LEU A 153 -21.11 25.79 33.23
CA LEU A 153 -21.28 27.18 33.69
C LEU A 153 -20.81 28.23 32.66
N ASN A 154 -20.14 27.81 31.57
CA ASN A 154 -19.55 28.68 30.55
C ASN A 154 -19.82 28.12 29.13
N THR A 155 -20.89 28.62 28.51
CA THR A 155 -21.24 28.53 27.07
C THR A 155 -21.94 27.26 26.55
N GLU A 156 -23.18 27.47 26.10
CA GLU A 156 -23.94 26.59 25.23
C GLU A 156 -23.42 26.70 23.78
N ASN A 157 -23.37 25.59 23.05
CA ASN A 157 -22.99 25.46 21.62
C ASN A 157 -21.50 25.19 21.33
N LYS A 158 -21.14 23.89 21.34
CA LYS A 158 -20.09 23.17 20.58
C LYS A 158 -19.79 21.84 21.32
N ALA A 159 -20.74 20.91 21.34
CA ALA A 159 -20.71 19.77 22.27
C ALA A 159 -19.59 18.72 21.99
N GLN A 160 -19.34 18.38 20.72
CA GLN A 160 -18.38 17.30 20.38
C GLN A 160 -16.91 17.72 20.48
N GLU A 161 -16.52 18.88 19.93
CA GLU A 161 -15.13 19.38 20.05
C GLU A 161 -14.72 19.62 21.52
N LYS A 162 -15.70 19.93 22.39
CA LYS A 162 -15.50 20.11 23.83
C LYS A 162 -15.19 18.79 24.54
N GLN A 163 -15.88 17.70 24.18
CA GLN A 163 -15.69 16.37 24.80
C GLN A 163 -14.28 15.82 24.54
N ASP A 164 -13.78 15.94 23.31
CA ASP A 164 -12.41 15.50 22.97
C ASP A 164 -11.35 16.32 23.71
N ALA A 165 -11.55 17.64 23.82
CA ALA A 165 -10.66 18.52 24.57
C ALA A 165 -10.69 18.26 26.09
N LEU A 166 -11.86 17.93 26.63
CA LEU A 166 -12.07 17.52 28.03
C LEU A 166 -11.34 16.22 28.33
N PHE A 167 -11.50 15.22 27.46
CA PHE A 167 -10.81 13.93 27.58
C PHE A 167 -9.30 14.10 27.59
N LEU A 168 -8.75 14.87 26.64
CA LEU A 168 -7.32 15.19 26.60
C LEU A 168 -6.86 15.85 27.91
N LYS A 169 -7.65 16.76 28.47
CA LYS A 169 -7.28 17.42 29.74
C LYS A 169 -7.23 16.42 30.90
N VAL A 170 -8.20 15.52 31.01
CA VAL A 170 -8.21 14.45 32.03
C VAL A 170 -7.05 13.50 31.82
N TRP A 171 -6.77 13.15 30.57
CA TRP A 171 -5.65 12.29 30.19
C TRP A 171 -4.30 12.84 30.68
N LYS A 172 -4.09 14.15 30.49
CA LYS A 172 -2.91 14.86 31.00
C LYS A 172 -2.84 14.88 32.52
N ASP A 173 -3.97 15.16 33.17
CA ASP A 173 -4.08 15.20 34.64
C ASP A 173 -3.87 13.83 35.29
N MET A 174 -4.04 12.74 34.53
CA MET A 174 -3.72 11.38 34.95
C MET A 174 -2.23 11.01 34.74
N GLY A 175 -1.41 11.92 34.20
CA GLY A 175 0.04 11.77 34.07
C GLY A 175 0.52 11.01 32.83
N TYR A 176 -0.32 10.85 31.80
CA TYR A 176 -0.01 10.06 30.59
C TYR A 176 0.64 10.86 29.44
N ASP A 177 1.44 11.89 29.74
CA ASP A 177 1.86 12.92 28.77
C ASP A 177 3.28 12.74 28.17
N SER A 178 3.90 11.55 28.25
CA SER A 178 5.35 11.43 27.99
C SER A 178 5.83 11.27 26.55
N ASP A 179 5.04 10.82 25.56
CA ASP A 179 5.65 10.38 24.29
C ASP A 179 4.88 10.76 23.01
N GLY A 180 4.65 12.05 22.74
CA GLY A 180 4.26 12.55 21.40
C GLY A 180 3.03 11.89 20.73
N TYR A 181 2.28 11.07 21.47
CA TYR A 181 1.27 10.17 20.97
C TYR A 181 -0.09 10.74 21.35
N ILE A 182 -0.82 11.20 20.34
CA ILE A 182 -2.23 11.53 20.52
C ILE A 182 -2.95 10.19 20.68
N PRO A 183 -3.59 9.91 21.83
CA PRO A 183 -4.05 8.57 22.21
C PRO A 183 -5.06 7.94 21.23
N TYR A 184 -5.67 8.74 20.34
CA TYR A 184 -6.64 8.31 19.33
C TYR A 184 -6.14 8.45 17.88
N LYS A 185 -4.88 8.84 17.64
CA LYS A 185 -4.29 8.88 16.28
C LYS A 185 -3.94 7.45 15.83
N GLY A 186 -4.96 6.65 15.56
CA GLY A 186 -4.84 5.24 15.20
C GLY A 186 -5.97 4.34 15.74
N LEU A 187 -6.76 4.80 16.71
CA LEU A 187 -8.02 4.16 17.05
C LEU A 187 -9.03 4.49 15.94
N VAL A 188 -9.05 3.64 14.93
CA VAL A 188 -10.14 3.59 13.94
C VAL A 188 -11.40 3.17 14.71
N ASN A 189 -12.28 4.12 15.03
CA ASN A 189 -13.64 3.80 15.39
C ASN A 189 -14.27 3.13 14.15
N TRP A 190 -14.40 1.80 14.19
CA TRP A 190 -15.00 1.01 13.12
C TRP A 190 -16.43 1.50 12.80
N GLU A 191 -17.09 2.20 13.72
CA GLU A 191 -18.37 2.87 13.51
C GLU A 191 -18.26 4.22 12.77
N THR A 192 -17.26 5.06 13.05
CA THR A 192 -17.13 6.37 12.36
C THR A 192 -16.68 6.21 10.92
N ASP A 193 -15.88 5.17 10.64
CA ASP A 193 -15.42 4.82 9.30
C ASP A 193 -16.54 4.30 8.37
N ARG A 194 -17.63 3.78 8.96
CA ARG A 194 -18.79 3.29 8.20
C ARG A 194 -19.53 4.43 7.51
N TYR A 195 -19.64 5.57 8.20
CA TYR A 195 -20.34 6.75 7.67
C TYR A 195 -19.45 7.59 6.76
N THR A 196 -18.15 7.69 7.01
CA THR A 196 -17.24 8.49 6.16
C THR A 196 -16.93 7.83 4.81
N ARG A 197 -17.06 6.50 4.67
CA ARG A 197 -16.90 5.81 3.37
C ARG A 197 -18.07 6.01 2.41
N GLN A 198 -19.28 6.21 2.92
CA GLN A 198 -20.46 6.39 2.06
C GLN A 198 -20.42 7.71 1.28
N PHE A 199 -19.82 8.76 1.84
CA PHE A 199 -19.74 10.08 1.19
C PHE A 199 -18.56 10.26 0.23
N LYS A 200 -17.59 9.34 0.20
CA LYS A 200 -16.42 9.43 -0.70
C LYS A 200 -16.64 8.83 -2.10
N ASN A 201 -17.77 8.17 -2.33
CA ASN A 201 -18.13 7.58 -3.64
C ASN A 201 -19.22 8.36 -4.39
N THR A 202 -19.56 9.56 -3.93
CA THR A 202 -20.47 10.47 -4.63
C THR A 202 -19.81 11.84 -4.70
N PHE A 203 -18.94 12.03 -5.68
CA PHE A 203 -18.71 13.23 -6.50
C PHE A 203 -17.61 12.93 -7.52
#